data_AF-A0A7V0NYL1-F1
#
_entry.id   AF-A0A7V0NYL1-F1
#
_cell.length_a   1.000
_cell.length_b   1.000
_cell.length_c   1.000
_cell.angle_alpha   90.00
_cell.angle_beta   90.00
_cell.angle_gamma   90.00
#
_symmetry.space_group_name_H-M   'P 1'
#
loop_
_entity.id
_entity.type
_entity.pdbx_description
1 polymer ?
#
loop_
_entity_poly.entity_id
_entity_poly.type
_entity_poly.pdbx_seq_one_letter_code
_entity_poly.pdbx_strand_id
1 'polypeptide(L)' 'MQNIQRAAKTAGIIIIGDEILSGKVQDVNSFYLATELRALGVEVKRISVIPDAIEVIGRETAEFSESYD' A
#
# COMPACT_ATOMS: atom_id res chain seq x y z
N MET A 1 22.16 -7.56 -27.54
CA MET A 1 22.10 -7.44 -26.07
C MET A 1 20.66 -7.14 -25.69
N GLN A 2 19.89 -8.15 -25.28
CA GLN A 2 18.51 -7.94 -24.83
C GLN A 2 18.58 -7.46 -23.39
N ASN A 3 18.11 -6.23 -23.16
CA ASN A 3 18.03 -5.62 -21.85
C ASN A 3 16.91 -6.36 -21.10
N ILE A 4 17.25 -7.27 -20.19
CA ILE A 4 16.25 -7.92 -19.32
C ILE A 4 15.82 -6.85 -18.32
N GLN A 5 14.77 -6.11 -18.67
CA GLN A 5 14.08 -5.23 -17.74
C GLN A 5 13.50 -6.15 -16.66
N ARG A 6 14.11 -6.18 -15.47
CA ARG A 6 13.51 -6.86 -14.32
C ARG A 6 12.11 -6.27 -14.14
N ALA A 7 11.12 -7.13 -13.97
CA ALA A 7 9.77 -6.68 -13.62
C ALA A 7 9.87 -5.76 -12.40
N ALA A 8 9.20 -4.61 -12.45
CA ALA A 8 9.19 -3.70 -11.31
C ALA A 8 8.61 -4.43 -10.10
N LYS A 9 9.27 -4.32 -8.95
CA LYS A 9 8.69 -4.81 -7.70
C LYS A 9 7.36 -4.12 -7.45
N THR A 10 6.41 -4.83 -6.88
CA THR A 10 5.09 -4.31 -6.58
C THR A 10 4.92 -4.10 -5.07
N ALA A 11 4.05 -3.17 -4.69
CA ALA A 11 3.70 -2.93 -3.30
C ALA A 11 2.20 -2.68 -3.13
N GLY A 12 1.68 -3.04 -1.95
CA GLY A 12 0.41 -2.55 -1.45
C GLY A 12 0.63 -1.66 -0.23
N ILE A 13 -0.21 -0.65 -0.07
CA ILE A 13 -0.21 0.23 1.12
C ILE A 13 -1.50 -0.01 1.90
N ILE A 14 -1.38 -0.24 3.21
CA ILE A 14 -2.50 -0.34 4.14
C ILE A 14 -2.47 0.89 5.05
N ILE A 15 -3.53 1.69 5.02
CA ILE A 15 -3.77 2.82 5.92
C ILE A 15 -4.78 2.37 6.97
N ILE A 16 -4.44 2.52 8.25
CA ILE A 16 -5.27 2.10 9.37
C ILE A 16 -5.74 3.36 10.09
N GLY A 17 -7.04 3.50 10.31
CA GLY A 17 -7.60 4.61 11.10
C GLY A 17 -9.05 4.94 10.74
N ASP A 18 -9.93 4.91 11.75
CA ASP A 18 -11.35 5.24 11.60
C ASP A 18 -11.57 6.72 11.26
N GLU A 19 -10.63 7.60 11.63
CA GLU A 19 -10.63 9.02 11.29
C GLU A 19 -10.45 9.28 9.80
N ILE A 20 -9.73 8.39 9.10
CA ILE A 20 -9.59 8.44 7.64
C ILE A 20 -10.88 7.95 7.00
N LEU A 21 -11.41 6.82 7.47
CA LEU A 21 -12.69 6.26 6.98
C LEU A 21 -13.87 7.21 7.18
N SER A 22 -13.92 7.91 8.31
CA SER A 22 -14.96 8.89 8.63
C SER A 22 -14.71 10.26 7.99
N GLY A 23 -13.59 10.45 7.29
CA GLY A 23 -13.24 11.71 6.63
C GLY A 23 -12.92 12.86 7.58
N LYS A 24 -12.69 12.57 8.88
CA LYS A 24 -12.26 13.58 9.87
C LYS A 24 -10.84 14.06 9.59
N VAL A 25 -10.01 13.19 9.02
CA VAL A 25 -8.62 13.46 8.66
C VAL A 25 -8.41 13.09 7.19
N GLN A 26 -7.73 13.97 6.46
CA GLN A 26 -7.32 13.69 5.09
C GLN A 26 -6.11 12.75 5.11
N ASP A 27 -6.18 11.66 4.35
CA ASP A 27 -5.01 10.81 4.12
C ASP A 27 -3.98 11.52 3.24
N VAL A 28 -2.80 11.77 3.83
CA VAL A 28 -1.60 12.26 3.14
C VAL A 28 -0.49 11.21 3.07
N ASN A 29 -0.62 10.14 3.87
CA ASN A 29 0.39 9.11 4.02
C ASN A 29 0.45 8.23 2.77
N SER A 30 -0.70 7.84 2.22
CA SER A 30 -0.72 7.02 1.01
C SER A 30 -0.11 7.74 -0.20
N PHE A 31 -0.38 9.04 -0.35
CA PHE A 31 0.21 9.85 -1.40
C PHE A 31 1.73 9.97 -1.27
N TYR A 32 2.21 10.27 -0.06
CA TYR A 32 3.64 10.35 0.23
C TYR A 32 4.34 9.02 -0.08
N LEU A 33 3.85 7.92 0.51
CA LEU A 33 4.43 6.59 0.32
C LEU A 33 4.40 6.13 -1.13
N ALA A 34 3.30 6.36 -1.86
CA ALA A 34 3.22 6.00 -3.28
C ALA A 34 4.19 6.80 -4.16
N THR A 35 4.49 8.04 -3.77
CA THR A 35 5.49 8.87 -4.46
C THR A 35 6.90 8.38 -4.20
N GLU A 36 7.24 8.09 -2.93
CA GLU A 36 8.55 7.56 -2.55
C GLU A 36 8.82 6.17 -3.16
N LEU A 37 7.84 5.27 -3.09
CA LEU A 37 7.96 3.93 -3.70
C LEU A 37 8.16 4.01 -5.22
N ARG A 38 7.43 4.92 -5.90
CA ARG A 38 7.63 5.17 -7.33
C ARG A 38 9.05 5.67 -7.62
N ALA A 39 9.58 6.58 -6.81
CA ALA A 39 10.94 7.08 -6.95
C ALA A 39 12.00 5.96 -6.78
N LEU A 40 11.69 4.95 -5.97
CA LEU A 40 12.51 3.74 -5.79
C LEU A 40 12.29 2.66 -6.87
N GLY A 41 11.40 2.91 -7.85
CA GLY A 41 11.08 1.94 -8.90
C GLY A 41 10.15 0.81 -8.46
N VAL A 42 9.42 1.00 -7.36
CA VAL A 42 8.39 0.08 -6.87
C VAL A 42 7.02 0.57 -7.30
N GLU A 43 6.23 -0.29 -7.92
CA GLU A 43 4.89 0.02 -8.40
C GLU A 43 3.84 -0.28 -7.32
N VAL A 44 3.20 0.76 -6.78
CA VAL A 44 2.07 0.58 -5.87
C VAL A 44 0.84 0.13 -6.66
N LYS A 45 0.34 -1.07 -6.36
CA LYS A 45 -0.80 -1.72 -7.04
C LYS A 45 -2.13 -1.51 -6.33
N ARG A 46 -2.12 -1.33 -5.01
CA ARG A 46 -3.32 -1.11 -4.20
C ARG A 46 -3.00 -0.25 -2.98
N ILE A 47 -3.91 0.66 -2.67
CA ILE A 47 -3.98 1.34 -1.38
C ILE A 47 -5.31 0.92 -0.76
N SER A 48 -5.28 0.43 0.48
CA SER A 48 -6.47 0.03 1.25
C SER A 48 -6.54 0.86 2.52
N VAL A 49 -7.71 1.42 2.82
CA VAL A 49 -7.98 2.13 4.07
C VAL A 49 -8.90 1.24 4.90
N ILE A 50 -8.48 0.88 6.11
CA ILE A 50 -9.16 -0.08 6.98
C ILE A 50 -9.38 0.48 8.40
N PRO A 51 -10.39 -0.02 9.14
CA PRO A 51 -10.61 0.39 10.53
C PRO A 51 -9.50 -0.10 11.46
N ASP A 52 -9.41 0.50 12.64
CA ASP A 52 -8.48 0.07 13.70
C ASP A 52 -9.04 -1.17 14.43
N ALA A 53 -9.01 -2.30 13.72
CA ALA A 53 -9.50 -3.59 14.20
C ALA A 53 -8.50 -4.70 13.88
N ILE A 54 -8.04 -5.39 14.92
CA ILE A 54 -6.96 -6.40 14.85
C ILE A 54 -7.26 -7.47 13.80
N GLU A 55 -8.49 -7.98 13.76
CA GLU A 55 -8.89 -9.03 12.83
C GLU A 55 -8.85 -8.55 11.36
N VAL A 56 -9.20 -7.29 11.13
CA VAL A 56 -9.18 -6.67 9.80
C VAL A 56 -7.74 -6.42 9.37
N ILE A 57 -6.92 -5.84 10.25
CA ILE A 57 -5.50 -5.58 10.01
C ILE A 57 -4.77 -6.89 9.69
N GLY A 58 -5.00 -7.94 10.47
CA GLY A 58 -4.37 -9.25 10.26
C GLY A 58 -4.73 -9.85 8.90
N ARG A 59 -6.02 -9.82 8.53
CA ARG A 59 -6.48 -10.33 7.23
C ARG A 59 -5.90 -9.52 6.06
N GLU A 60 -5.97 -8.19 6.12
CA GLU A 60 -5.50 -7.34 5.03
C GLU A 60 -3.99 -7.47 4.84
N THR A 61 -3.23 -7.54 5.95
CA THR A 61 -1.77 -7.72 5.91
C THR A 61 -1.39 -9.06 5.30
N ALA A 62 -2.08 -10.14 5.67
CA ALA A 62 -1.86 -11.46 5.08
C ALA A 62 -2.12 -11.44 3.56
N GLU A 63 -3.26 -10.91 3.12
CA GLU A 63 -3.63 -10.79 1.70
C GLU A 63 -2.59 -9.97 0.92
N PHE A 64 -2.12 -8.85 1.49
CA PHE A 64 -1.13 -7.99 0.85
C PHE A 64 0.23 -8.66 0.76
N SER A 65 0.64 -9.41 1.79
CA SER A 65 1.91 -10.13 1.81
C SER A 65 1.97 -11.28 0.78
N GLU A 66 0.81 -11.86 0.44
CA GLU A 66 0.70 -12.88 -0.59
C GLU A 66 0.66 -12.27 -2.00
N SER A 67 0.15 -11.04 -2.12
CA SER A 67 -0.15 -10.40 -3.41
C SER A 67 0.96 -9.51 -3.96
N TYR A 68 1.88 -9.01 -3.12
CA TYR A 68 2.89 -8.01 -3.47
C TYR A 68 4.29 -8.40 -2.94
N ASP A 69 5.36 -7.80 -3.49
CA ASP A 69 6.78 -8.18 -3.29
C ASP A 69 7.44 -7.67 -1.99
#